data_AF-A0A4Y2IG48-F1
#
_entry.id   AF-A0A4Y2IG48-F1
#
_cell.length_a   1.000
_cell.length_b   1.000
_cell.length_c   1.000
_cell.angle_alpha   90.00
_cell.angle_beta   90.00
_cell.angle_gamma   90.00
#
_symmetry.space_group_name_H-M   'P 1'
#
loop_
_entity.id
_entity.type
_entity.pdbx_description
1 polymer ?
#
loop_
_entity_poly.entity_id
_entity_poly.type
_entity_poly.pdbx_seq_one_letter_code
_entity_poly.pdbx_strand_id
1 'polypeptide(L)'
;MEQELRLGNVTCLLQPCKVTIIENLNNLRINVFAYEDEEVFPLYFSKREDNRVINPLYITQEEDKHYCLIRNMSRLLGDLTRHEKNFLLLFLLASFLKNLY
;
A
#
# COMPACT_ATOMS: atom_id res chain seq x y z
N MET A 1 6.99 -2.97 18.80
CA MET A 1 8.24 -2.38 18.29
C MET A 1 7.85 -1.46 17.13
N GLU A 2 7.72 -0.17 17.40
CA GLU A 2 7.54 0.84 16.37
C GLU A 2 8.90 1.04 15.70
N GLN A 3 8.94 0.95 14.38
CA GLN A 3 10.15 1.25 13.62
C GLN A 3 9.93 2.55 12.89
N GLU A 4 10.81 3.50 13.15
CA GLU A 4 10.76 4.85 12.61
C GLU A 4 11.29 4.84 11.17
N LEU A 5 10.49 5.33 10.22
CA LEU A 5 10.89 5.39 8.81
C LEU A 5 11.89 6.53 8.61
N ARG A 6 13.04 6.24 8.01
CA ARG A 6 13.98 7.31 7.63
C ARG A 6 13.48 7.99 6.36
N LEU A 7 13.02 9.23 6.50
CA LEU A 7 12.53 10.05 5.40
C LEU A 7 13.65 10.85 4.69
N GLY A 8 14.80 11.06 5.34
CA GLY A 8 15.85 11.94 4.80
C GLY A 8 15.34 13.37 4.60
N ASN A 9 15.74 14.02 3.49
CA ASN A 9 15.27 15.37 3.12
C ASN A 9 13.94 15.38 2.34
N VAL A 10 13.22 14.26 2.35
CA VAL A 10 11.95 14.12 1.62
C VAL A 10 10.81 14.63 2.52
N THR A 11 10.28 15.81 2.22
CA THR A 11 8.97 16.23 2.75
C THR A 11 7.90 15.29 2.22
N CYS A 12 7.23 14.60 3.15
CA CYS A 12 6.25 13.57 2.86
C CYS A 12 4.94 14.19 2.35
N LEU A 13 4.86 14.27 1.02
CA LEU A 13 3.65 14.09 0.22
C LEU A 13 4.08 13.06 -0.82
N LEU A 14 3.77 11.77 -0.61
CA LEU A 14 4.30 10.67 -1.43
C LEU A 14 3.68 10.73 -2.83
N GLN A 15 4.27 11.56 -3.69
CA GLN A 15 4.24 11.28 -5.11
C GLN A 15 4.93 9.92 -5.32
N PRO A 16 4.37 9.01 -6.15
CA PRO A 16 4.93 7.67 -6.39
C PRO A 16 6.43 7.66 -6.73
N CYS A 17 6.93 8.77 -7.30
CA CYS A 17 8.35 8.95 -7.65
C CYS A 17 9.33 8.96 -6.46
N LYS A 18 8.88 9.23 -5.22
CA LYS A 18 9.76 9.28 -4.04
C LYS A 18 9.80 7.98 -3.24
N VAL A 19 8.91 7.02 -3.53
CA VAL A 19 8.83 5.75 -2.80
C VAL A 19 10.14 4.94 -2.93
N THR A 20 10.71 4.88 -4.13
CA THR A 20 11.99 4.20 -4.38
C THR A 20 13.15 4.73 -3.52
N ILE A 21 13.16 6.04 -3.20
CA ILE A 21 14.18 6.62 -2.32
C ILE A 21 14.06 6.05 -0.91
N ILE A 22 12.83 6.00 -0.39
CA ILE A 22 12.53 5.49 0.96
C ILE A 22 12.85 4.00 1.05
N GLU A 23 12.51 3.22 0.02
CA GLU A 23 12.88 1.81 -0.08
C GLU A 23 14.39 1.62 0.06
N ASN A 24 15.17 2.39 -0.69
CA ASN A 24 16.64 2.30 -0.68
C ASN A 24 17.23 2.70 0.67
N LEU A 25 16.75 3.80 1.25
CA LEU A 25 17.24 4.31 2.55
C LEU A 25 16.97 3.35 3.72
N ASN A 26 15.88 2.59 3.66
CA ASN A 26 15.44 1.74 4.76
C ASN A 26 15.61 0.23 4.47
N ASN A 27 16.10 -0.12 3.28
CA ASN A 27 16.14 -1.49 2.78
C ASN A 27 14.79 -2.23 2.90
N LEU A 28 13.74 -1.59 2.39
CA LEU A 28 12.35 -2.08 2.44
C LEU A 28 11.82 -2.37 1.04
N ARG A 29 10.80 -3.21 0.98
CA ARG A 29 9.91 -3.38 -0.17
C ARG A 29 8.59 -2.68 0.15
N ILE A 30 8.23 -1.65 -0.60
CA ILE A 30 7.03 -0.84 -0.34
C ILE A 30 6.04 -1.03 -1.49
N ASN A 31 4.81 -1.45 -1.17
CA ASN A 31 3.69 -1.42 -2.12
C ASN A 31 2.64 -0.44 -1.59
N VAL A 32 2.34 0.61 -2.35
CA VAL A 32 1.38 1.63 -1.94
C VAL A 32 0.05 1.33 -2.58
N PHE A 33 -1.00 1.32 -1.77
CA PHE A 33 -2.39 1.19 -2.20
C PHE A 33 -3.12 2.51 -1.92
N ALA A 34 -4.12 2.86 -2.72
CA ALA A 34 -5.07 3.93 -2.44
C ALA A 34 -6.42 3.33 -2.04
N TYR A 35 -7.20 4.11 -1.28
CA TYR A 35 -8.61 3.88 -1.06
C TYR A 35 -9.40 5.15 -1.40
N GLU A 36 -10.26 5.05 -2.39
CA GLU A 36 -11.14 6.12 -2.85
C GLU A 36 -12.45 5.48 -3.34
N ASP A 37 -13.60 6.13 -3.12
CA ASP A 37 -14.92 5.66 -3.57
C ASP A 37 -15.24 4.19 -3.22
N GLU A 38 -14.87 3.75 -2.02
CA GLU A 38 -15.01 2.37 -1.54
C GLU A 38 -14.12 1.32 -2.24
N GLU A 39 -13.17 1.76 -3.08
CA GLU A 39 -12.30 0.89 -3.85
C GLU A 39 -10.84 0.96 -3.41
N VAL A 40 -10.16 -0.19 -3.36
CA VAL A 40 -8.70 -0.26 -3.10
C VAL A 40 -7.95 -0.56 -4.39
N PHE A 41 -7.14 0.37 -4.87
CA PHE A 41 -6.31 0.16 -6.07
C PHE A 41 -4.83 0.41 -5.79
N PRO A 42 -3.92 -0.24 -6.53
CA PRO A 42 -2.50 -0.01 -6.33
C PRO A 42 -2.04 1.33 -6.91
N LEU A 43 -1.23 2.06 -6.15
CA LEU A 43 -0.55 3.29 -6.58
C LEU A 43 0.91 3.06 -6.97
N TYR A 44 1.59 2.15 -6.29
CA TYR A 44 3.00 1.85 -6.54
C TYR A 44 3.32 0.43 -6.12
N PHE A 45 4.13 -0.25 -6.92
CA PHE A 45 4.69 -1.55 -6.58
C PHE A 45 6.20 -1.51 -6.60
N SER A 46 6.78 -2.05 -5.53
CA SER A 46 8.20 -2.29 -5.47
C SER A 46 8.62 -3.30 -6.53
N LYS A 47 9.78 -3.08 -7.13
CA LYS A 47 10.46 -4.06 -7.99
C LYS A 47 11.42 -4.97 -7.22
N ARG A 48 11.46 -4.85 -5.88
CA ARG A 48 12.38 -5.60 -5.02
C ARG A 48 11.74 -6.91 -4.58
N GLU A 49 12.49 -8.00 -4.60
CA GLU A 49 11.96 -9.34 -4.27
C GLU A 49 12.29 -9.74 -2.81
N ASP A 50 13.50 -9.43 -2.31
CA ASP A 50 14.05 -10.06 -1.09
C ASP A 50 14.05 -9.22 0.20
N ASN A 51 13.11 -8.28 0.33
CA ASN A 51 13.10 -7.33 1.44
C ASN A 51 11.84 -7.38 2.29
N ARG A 52 11.93 -6.83 3.51
CA ARG A 52 10.77 -6.65 4.39
C ARG A 52 9.70 -5.80 3.71
N VAL A 53 8.50 -6.36 3.64
CA VAL A 53 7.35 -5.75 2.96
C VAL A 53 6.61 -4.80 3.89
N ILE A 54 6.31 -3.61 3.39
CA ILE A 54 5.39 -2.65 3.99
C ILE A 54 4.34 -2.29 2.94
N ASN A 55 3.07 -2.33 3.35
CA ASN A 55 1.95 -2.00 2.47
C ASN A 55 1.18 -0.80 3.06
N PRO A 56 1.57 0.45 2.77
CA PRO A 56 0.78 1.61 3.16
C PRO A 56 -0.49 1.71 2.32
N LEU A 57 -1.59 2.05 2.98
CA LEU A 57 -2.84 2.47 2.35
C LEU A 57 -2.95 3.99 2.47
N TYR A 58 -3.12 4.65 1.34
CA TYR A 58 -3.36 6.08 1.22
C TYR A 58 -4.85 6.33 1.11
N ILE A 59 -5.40 7.08 2.05
CA ILE A 59 -6.83 7.40 2.13
C ILE A 59 -6.98 8.90 1.92
N THR A 60 -7.85 9.27 0.99
CA THR A 60 -8.26 10.65 0.74
C THR A 60 -9.71 10.82 1.18
N GLN A 61 -9.97 11.71 2.12
CA GLN A 61 -11.32 12.16 2.48
C GLN A 61 -11.36 13.67 2.37
N GLU A 62 -12.08 14.18 1.37
CA GLU A 62 -12.17 15.63 1.10
C GLU A 62 -10.78 16.28 0.99
N GLU A 63 -10.39 17.11 1.96
CA GLU A 63 -9.07 17.76 2.01
C GLU A 63 -8.01 16.96 2.80
N ASP A 64 -8.45 15.97 3.59
CA ASP A 64 -7.60 15.21 4.48
C ASP A 64 -6.98 13.99 3.79
N LYS A 65 -5.69 13.81 4.06
CA LYS A 65 -4.82 12.79 3.45
C LYS A 65 -4.13 12.01 4.54
N HIS A 66 -4.45 10.73 4.64
CA HIS A 66 -3.89 9.87 5.68
C HIS A 66 -3.19 8.66 5.07
N TYR A 67 -2.09 8.25 5.70
CA TYR A 67 -1.48 6.96 5.44
C TYR A 67 -1.72 6.04 6.64
N CYS A 68 -2.17 4.82 6.38
CA CYS A 68 -2.27 3.78 7.39
C CYS A 68 -1.54 2.51 6.93
N LEU A 69 -1.02 1.74 7.88
CA LEU A 69 -0.32 0.51 7.55
C LEU A 69 -1.31 -0.64 7.41
N ILE A 70 -1.33 -1.31 6.24
CA ILE A 70 -2.06 -2.55 6.06
C ILE A 70 -1.31 -3.66 6.79
N ARG A 71 -1.79 -4.02 7.98
CA ARG A 71 -1.22 -5.13 8.78
C ARG A 71 -1.68 -6.51 8.32
N ASN A 72 -2.87 -6.58 7.71
CA ASN A 72 -3.44 -7.83 7.22
C ASN A 72 -4.30 -7.55 5.98
N MET A 73 -3.75 -7.87 4.81
CA MET A 73 -4.43 -7.66 3.52
C MET A 73 -5.68 -8.53 3.38
N SER A 74 -5.61 -9.80 3.81
CA SER A 74 -6.75 -10.73 3.73
C SER A 74 -7.96 -10.25 4.51
N ARG A 75 -7.74 -9.66 5.70
CA ARG A 75 -8.82 -9.08 6.51
C ARG A 75 -9.42 -7.85 5.82
N LEU A 76 -8.59 -6.94 5.30
CA LEU A 76 -9.05 -5.76 4.57
C LEU A 76 -9.92 -6.15 3.38
N LEU A 77 -9.45 -7.09 2.55
CA LEU A 77 -10.21 -7.58 1.39
C LEU A 77 -11.48 -8.34 1.81
N GLY A 78 -11.42 -9.13 2.88
CA GLY A 78 -12.59 -9.79 3.44
C GLY A 78 -13.66 -8.79 3.87
N ASP A 79 -13.26 -7.67 4.47
CA ASP A 79 -14.19 -6.61 4.87
C ASP A 79 -14.79 -5.90 3.65
N LEU A 80 -13.98 -5.60 2.63
CA LEU A 80 -14.43 -4.96 1.38
C LEU A 80 -15.38 -5.86 0.58
N THR A 81 -15.10 -7.16 0.48
CA THR A 81 -15.89 -8.11 -0.32
C THR A 81 -17.23 -8.49 0.31
N ARG A 82 -17.40 -8.33 1.63
CA ARG A 82 -18.70 -8.50 2.29
C ARG A 82 -19.69 -7.39 1.94
N HIS A 83 -19.19 -6.24 1.51
CA HIS A 83 -20.00 -5.21 0.87
C HIS A 83 -19.91 -5.46 -0.64
N GLU A 84 -20.98 -5.93 -1.29
CA GLU A 84 -21.00 -6.46 -2.67
C GLU A 84 -20.64 -5.43 -3.78
N LYS A 85 -19.43 -4.87 -3.76
CA LYS A 85 -18.91 -3.98 -4.78
C LYS A 85 -17.48 -4.40 -5.10
N ASN A 86 -17.29 -4.93 -6.31
CA ASN A 86 -16.02 -5.13 -7.01
C ASN A 86 -15.30 -6.48 -6.90
N PHE A 87 -15.93 -7.50 -7.50
CA PHE A 87 -15.31 -8.78 -7.86
C PHE A 87 -14.05 -8.66 -8.75
N LEU A 88 -13.97 -7.65 -9.63
CA LEU A 88 -12.85 -7.48 -10.57
C LEU A 88 -11.54 -7.08 -9.86
N LEU A 89 -11.65 -6.22 -8.85
CA LEU A 89 -10.55 -5.73 -8.03
C LEU A 89 -9.99 -6.84 -7.13
N LEU A 90 -10.89 -7.66 -6.57
CA LEU A 90 -10.51 -8.86 -5.82
C LEU A 90 -9.75 -9.85 -6.69
N PHE A 91 -10.12 -10.02 -7.96
CA PHE A 91 -9.41 -10.91 -8.88
C PHE A 91 -8.00 -10.43 -9.20
N LEU A 92 -7.81 -9.11 -9.42
CA LEU A 92 -6.49 -8.52 -9.65
C LEU A 92 -5.62 -8.60 -8.39
N LEU A 93 -6.17 -8.25 -7.22
CA LEU A 93 -5.46 -8.34 -5.93
C LEU A 93 -5.17 -9.79 -5.51
N ALA A 94 -6.07 -10.74 -5.74
CA ALA A 94 -5.86 -12.15 -5.43
C ALA A 94 -4.88 -12.83 -6.39
N SER A 95 -4.94 -12.50 -7.68
CA SER A 95 -3.92 -12.95 -8.66
C SER A 95 -2.55 -12.36 -8.32
N PHE A 96 -2.51 -11.16 -7.74
CA PHE A 96 -1.29 -10.51 -7.29
C PHE A 96 -0.72 -11.11 -6.00
N LEU A 97 -1.57 -11.42 -5.00
CA LEU A 97 -1.16 -12.09 -3.76
C LEU A 97 -0.62 -13.50 -4.03
N LYS A 98 -1.09 -14.20 -5.06
CA LYS A 98 -0.53 -15.49 -5.52
C LYS A 98 0.87 -15.39 -6.13
N ASN A 99 1.34 -14.19 -6.49
CA ASN A 99 2.69 -13.94 -6.99
C ASN A 99 3.63 -13.37 -5.91
N LEU A 100 3.15 -13.25 -4.67
CA LEU A 100 3.88 -12.71 -3.51
C LEU A 100 4.29 -13.80 -2.50
N TYR A 101 3.89 -15.05 -2.73
CA TYR A 101 4.24 -16.25 -1.95
C TYR A 101 4.71 -17.37 -2.87
#